data_AF-A0A9Q3I0Q3-F1
#
_entry.id   AF-A0A9Q3I0Q3-F1
#
_cell.length_a   1.000
_cell.length_b   1.000
_cell.length_c   1.000
_cell.angle_alpha   90.00
_cell.angle_beta   90.00
_cell.angle_gamma   90.00
#
_symmetry.space_group_name_H-M   'P 1'
#
loop_
_entity.id
_entity.type
_entity.pdbx_description
1 polymer ?
#
loop_
_entity_poly.entity_id
_entity_poly.type
_entity_poly.pdbx_seq_one_letter_code
_entity_poly.pdbx_strand_id
1 'polypeptide(L)'
;MPINNFIYDLLGIISLINQPQSSDQDNWSPFILSSLSKGRNYILHLEVRNGSLCLTKTKHLKSLPTISHHHELLPLNQTMQKEYSTLYKELLSSKRKGSGAFFRNINKLQIFCNHHIILNTIVDADLEDHKGRSTQDNSSTIPQAIVDVETCMISSKIAHLLKRCLKNKQSNFGPTKLVFYTQWTQFLNL
;
A
#
# COMPACT_ATOMS: atom_id res chain seq x y z
N MET A 1 15.07 3.09 3.78
CA MET A 1 14.33 3.96 2.84
C MET A 1 14.59 5.38 3.25
N PRO A 2 15.06 6.29 2.39
CA PRO A 2 15.09 7.69 2.76
C PRO A 2 13.63 8.16 2.75
N ILE A 3 13.07 8.28 3.96
CA ILE A 3 11.85 8.99 4.39
C ILE A 3 10.79 9.21 3.28
N ASN A 4 9.70 8.46 3.36
CA ASN A 4 8.64 8.39 2.36
C ASN A 4 7.92 9.73 2.18
N ASN A 5 8.09 10.33 0.99
CA ASN A 5 7.19 11.23 0.24
C ASN A 5 6.59 12.50 0.88
N PHE A 6 6.69 12.74 2.18
CA PHE A 6 6.18 13.98 2.78
C PHE A 6 7.30 14.77 3.46
N ILE A 7 7.53 15.98 2.95
CA ILE A 7 8.43 16.98 3.54
C ILE A 7 8.06 17.23 5.01
N TYR A 8 6.78 17.14 5.37
CA TYR A 8 6.31 17.31 6.74
C TYR A 8 6.74 16.19 7.69
N ASP A 9 6.74 14.93 7.24
CA ASP A 9 7.25 13.81 8.04
C ASP A 9 8.77 13.95 8.25
N LEU A 10 9.47 14.41 7.21
CA LEU A 10 10.89 14.71 7.28
C LEU A 10 11.18 15.86 8.26
N LEU A 11 10.38 16.93 8.24
CA LEU A 11 10.49 18.03 9.19
C LEU A 11 10.24 17.58 10.63
N GLY A 12 9.27 16.70 10.87
CA GLY A 12 9.01 16.12 12.19
C GLY A 12 10.16 15.23 12.70
N ILE A 13 10.82 14.48 11.80
CA ILE A 13 12.00 13.68 12.15
C ILE A 13 13.21 14.59 12.41
N ILE A 14 13.42 15.61 11.58
CA ILE A 14 14.51 16.58 11.76
C ILE A 14 14.33 17.34 13.08
N SER A 15 13.12 17.78 13.41
CA SER A 15 12.86 18.49 14.67
C SER A 15 13.08 17.60 15.90
N LEU A 16 12.83 16.29 15.79
CA LEU A 16 13.12 15.32 16.84
C LEU A 16 14.63 15.08 17.00
N ILE A 17 15.37 14.93 15.90
CA ILE A 17 16.81 14.66 15.93
C ILE A 17 17.60 15.91 16.34
N ASN A 18 17.16 17.09 15.90
CA ASN A 18 17.80 18.38 16.14
C ASN A 18 17.05 19.19 17.21
N GLN A 19 16.43 18.54 18.21
CA GLN A 19 15.77 19.28 19.31
C GLN A 19 16.74 20.33 19.87
N PRO A 20 16.37 21.62 19.88
CA PRO A 20 17.26 22.67 20.31
C PRO A 20 17.52 22.49 21.80
N GLN A 21 18.79 22.51 22.20
CA GLN A 21 19.16 22.52 23.62
C GLN A 21 18.76 23.83 24.34
N SER A 22 18.14 24.80 23.65
CA SER A 22 17.69 26.06 24.25
C SER A 22 16.61 26.78 23.43
N SER A 23 15.47 27.05 24.08
CA SER A 23 14.49 28.14 23.88
C SER A 23 13.95 28.46 22.46
N ASP A 24 12.63 28.29 22.27
CA ASP A 24 11.62 29.06 21.50
C ASP A 24 11.93 29.83 20.19
N GLN A 25 13.16 29.83 19.66
CA GLN A 25 13.58 30.55 18.44
C GLN A 25 13.86 29.63 17.24
N ASP A 26 13.93 28.32 17.45
CA ASP A 26 14.35 27.35 16.43
C ASP A 26 13.17 26.67 15.71
N ASN A 27 12.19 27.45 15.22
CA ASN A 27 11.21 26.90 14.29
C ASN A 27 11.75 26.97 12.86
N TRP A 28 12.60 26.01 12.48
CA TRP A 28 13.26 25.94 11.16
C TRP A 28 12.30 25.58 10.01
N SER A 29 11.09 25.13 10.34
CA SER A 29 10.10 24.65 9.37
C SER A 29 9.78 25.68 8.25
N PRO A 30 9.51 26.97 8.53
CA PRO A 30 9.22 27.96 7.49
C PRO A 30 10.43 28.23 6.57
N PHE A 31 11.65 28.20 7.12
CA PHE A 31 12.87 28.40 6.35
C PHE A 31 13.12 27.24 5.37
N ILE A 32 12.96 26.00 5.84
CA ILE A 32 13.09 24.79 5.01
C ILE A 32 11.98 24.75 3.95
N LEU A 33 10.72 24.99 4.33
CA LEU A 33 9.58 25.00 3.40
C LEU A 33 9.72 26.08 2.31
N SER A 34 10.17 27.28 2.67
CA SER A 34 10.40 28.37 1.71
C SER A 34 11.59 28.12 0.76
N SER A 35 12.57 27.34 1.22
CA SER A 35 13.70 26.92 0.38
C SER A 35 13.28 25.81 -0.60
N LEU A 36 12.47 24.86 -0.14
CA LEU A 36 11.92 23.79 -0.96
C LEU A 36 10.96 24.30 -2.03
N SER A 37 10.10 25.29 -1.71
CA SER A 37 9.23 25.92 -2.71
C SER A 37 9.99 26.66 -3.82
N LYS A 38 11.24 27.06 -3.54
CA LYS A 38 12.17 27.65 -4.51
C LYS A 38 13.07 26.61 -5.22
N GLY A 39 12.80 25.31 -5.03
CA GLY A 39 13.58 24.21 -5.62
C GLY A 39 14.98 24.04 -5.00
N ARG A 40 15.26 24.66 -3.85
CA ARG A 40 16.59 24.63 -3.19
C ARG A 40 16.70 23.43 -2.25
N ASN A 41 16.70 22.23 -2.83
CA ASN A 41 16.74 20.96 -2.09
C ASN A 41 18.06 20.71 -1.34
N TYR A 42 19.13 21.44 -1.67
CA TYR A 42 20.45 21.24 -1.07
C TYR A 42 20.48 21.58 0.43
N ILE A 43 19.68 22.54 0.89
CA ILE A 43 19.61 22.95 2.31
C ILE A 43 19.08 21.77 3.14
N LEU A 44 18.01 21.13 2.67
CA LEU A 44 17.46 19.94 3.28
C LEU A 44 18.46 18.77 3.29
N HIS A 45 19.20 18.59 2.19
CA HIS A 45 20.25 17.57 2.13
C HIS A 45 21.38 17.82 3.14
N LEU A 46 21.76 19.08 3.40
CA LEU A 46 22.79 19.41 4.39
C LEU A 46 22.31 19.09 5.81
N GLU A 47 21.10 19.50 6.17
CA GLU A 47 20.52 19.22 7.49
C GLU A 47 20.37 17.72 7.74
N VAL A 48 19.81 16.99 6.77
CA VAL A 48 19.65 15.53 6.88
C VAL A 48 21.00 14.83 6.91
N ARG A 49 22.00 15.29 6.14
CA ARG A 49 23.34 14.70 6.14
C ARG A 49 24.04 14.85 7.49
N ASN A 50 23.83 15.95 8.20
CA ASN A 50 24.47 16.19 9.49
C ASN A 50 23.86 15.31 10.60
N GLY A 51 22.57 14.97 10.50
CA GLY A 51 21.88 14.10 11.46
C GLY A 51 21.67 12.64 11.03
N SER A 52 22.07 12.24 9.81
CA SER A 52 21.75 10.93 9.25
C SER A 52 22.90 10.29 8.48
N LEU A 53 23.20 9.03 8.81
CA LEU A 53 24.08 8.18 8.03
C LEU A 53 23.26 7.30 7.08
N CYS A 54 23.38 7.53 5.77
CA CYS A 54 22.74 6.72 4.74
C CYS A 54 23.79 5.92 3.95
N LEU A 55 23.78 4.60 4.11
CA LEU A 55 24.64 3.67 3.37
C LEU A 55 23.81 2.86 2.37
N THR A 56 24.24 2.81 1.11
CA THR A 56 23.56 2.01 0.09
C THR A 56 24.24 0.66 -0.08
N LYS A 57 23.45 -0.42 -0.18
CA LYS A 57 23.96 -1.79 -0.39
C LYS A 57 24.91 -1.87 -1.60
N THR A 58 24.63 -1.12 -2.66
CA THR A 58 25.44 -1.06 -3.89
C THR A 58 26.87 -0.55 -3.70
N LYS A 59 27.14 0.28 -2.68
CA LYS A 59 28.48 0.82 -2.41
C LYS A 59 29.32 -0.09 -1.51
N HIS A 60 28.68 -0.91 -0.68
CA HIS A 60 29.34 -1.65 0.40
C HIS A 60 29.28 -3.17 0.25
N LEU A 61 28.37 -3.70 -0.56
CA LEU A 61 28.20 -5.13 -0.78
C LEU A 61 28.45 -5.46 -2.27
N LYS A 62 29.68 -5.87 -2.58
CA LYS A 62 30.16 -6.11 -3.96
C LYS A 62 29.62 -7.40 -4.60
N SER A 63 29.01 -8.30 -3.81
CA SER A 63 28.62 -9.66 -4.24
C SER A 63 27.13 -9.96 -4.05
N LEU A 64 26.26 -8.95 -4.09
CA LEU A 64 24.82 -9.19 -4.05
C LEU A 64 24.30 -9.63 -5.43
N PRO A 65 23.34 -10.58 -5.48
CA PRO A 65 22.66 -10.90 -6.72
C PRO A 65 21.90 -9.68 -7.24
N THR A 66 21.86 -9.55 -8.57
CA THR A 66 21.09 -8.49 -9.22
C THR A 66 19.61 -8.67 -8.90
N ILE A 67 18.97 -7.61 -8.40
CA ILE A 67 17.53 -7.56 -8.19
C ILE A 67 16.92 -7.00 -9.47
N SER A 68 16.10 -7.80 -10.17
CA SER A 68 15.29 -7.33 -11.28
C SER A 68 13.86 -7.05 -10.82
N HIS A 69 13.30 -5.95 -11.32
CA HIS A 69 11.91 -5.59 -11.10
C HIS A 69 11.14 -5.75 -12.41
N HIS A 70 10.01 -6.45 -12.35
CA HIS A 70 9.13 -6.63 -13.49
C HIS A 70 7.73 -6.17 -13.12
N HIS A 71 7.13 -5.38 -13.99
CA HIS A 71 5.74 -4.94 -13.86
C HIS A 71 4.90 -5.67 -14.90
N GLU A 72 3.84 -6.33 -14.46
CA GLU A 72 2.94 -7.08 -15.33
C GLU A 72 1.58 -6.41 -15.35
N LEU A 73 1.10 -6.08 -16.55
CA LEU A 73 -0.23 -5.53 -16.77
C LEU A 73 -1.21 -6.68 -16.95
N LEU A 74 -2.12 -6.84 -15.99
CA LEU A 74 -3.13 -7.89 -16.00
C LEU A 74 -4.49 -7.26 -16.25
N PRO A 75 -5.14 -7.51 -17.40
CA PRO A 75 -6.45 -6.96 -17.69
C PRO A 75 -7.49 -7.56 -16.74
N LEU A 76 -8.49 -6.78 -16.34
CA LEU A 76 -9.63 -7.31 -15.60
C LEU A 76 -10.38 -8.34 -16.45
N ASN A 77 -10.85 -9.41 -15.81
CA ASN A 77 -11.76 -10.37 -16.44
C ASN A 77 -13.05 -9.67 -16.88
N GLN A 78 -13.67 -10.11 -17.97
CA GLN A 78 -14.88 -9.50 -18.54
C GLN A 78 -16.01 -9.36 -17.51
N THR A 79 -16.20 -10.36 -16.64
CA THR A 79 -17.19 -10.32 -15.56
C THR A 79 -16.89 -9.17 -14.58
N MET A 80 -15.62 -9.02 -14.18
CA MET A 80 -15.18 -7.96 -13.28
C MET A 80 -15.22 -6.58 -13.93
N GLN A 81 -15.01 -6.45 -15.24
CA GLN A 81 -15.03 -5.16 -15.94
C GLN A 81 -16.40 -4.46 -15.85
N LYS A 82 -17.49 -5.23 -15.93
CA LYS A 82 -18.85 -4.69 -15.81
C LYS A 82 -19.08 -4.08 -14.43
N GLU A 83 -18.73 -4.82 -13.39
CA GLU A 83 -18.91 -4.41 -12.00
C GLU A 83 -17.95 -3.26 -11.61
N TYR A 84 -16.71 -3.31 -12.09
CA TYR A 84 -15.75 -2.20 -11.96
C TYR A 84 -16.30 -0.90 -12.55
N SER A 85 -16.95 -0.97 -13.73
CA SER A 85 -17.53 0.20 -14.38
C SER A 85 -18.64 0.84 -13.54
N THR A 86 -19.42 0.03 -12.81
CA THR A 86 -20.43 0.51 -11.86
C THR A 86 -19.78 1.21 -10.67
N LEU A 87 -18.81 0.57 -10.01
CA LEU A 87 -18.06 1.17 -8.89
C LEU A 87 -17.33 2.46 -9.30
N TYR A 88 -16.83 2.51 -10.54
CA TYR A 88 -16.16 3.70 -11.06
C TYR A 88 -17.12 4.88 -11.26
N LYS A 89 -18.35 4.62 -11.74
CA LYS A 89 -19.39 5.66 -11.82
C LYS A 89 -19.74 6.19 -10.43
N GLU A 90 -19.82 5.32 -9.42
CA GLU A 90 -20.03 5.74 -8.03
C GLU A 90 -18.89 6.63 -7.52
N LEU A 91 -17.63 6.27 -7.78
CA LEU A 91 -16.48 7.11 -7.46
C LEU A 91 -16.62 8.51 -8.09
N LEU A 92 -16.94 8.59 -9.38
CA LEU A 92 -17.09 9.87 -10.08
C LEU A 92 -18.19 10.73 -9.47
N SER A 93 -19.32 10.12 -9.06
CA SER A 93 -20.40 10.85 -8.38
C SER A 93 -19.99 11.32 -6.97
N SER A 94 -19.12 10.58 -6.29
CA SER A 94 -18.66 10.91 -4.93
C SER A 94 -17.66 12.06 -4.85
N LYS A 95 -16.98 12.41 -5.96
CA LYS A 95 -16.11 13.62 -6.02
C LYS A 95 -16.83 14.90 -5.58
N ARG A 96 -18.16 14.96 -5.74
CA ARG A 96 -18.98 16.12 -5.38
C ARG A 96 -19.53 16.08 -3.95
N LYS A 97 -19.38 14.97 -3.22
CA LYS A 97 -20.05 14.70 -1.93
C LYS A 97 -19.13 14.74 -0.71
N GLY A 98 -17.90 15.26 -0.86
CA GLY A 98 -16.91 15.37 0.22
C GLY A 98 -15.79 14.32 0.16
N SER A 99 -14.68 14.59 0.85
CA SER A 99 -13.43 13.82 0.75
C SER A 99 -13.56 12.38 1.26
N GLY A 100 -14.30 12.14 2.36
CA GLY A 100 -14.41 10.81 2.97
C GLY A 100 -15.05 9.76 2.06
N ALA A 101 -16.17 10.09 1.41
CA ALA A 101 -16.85 9.19 0.48
C ALA A 101 -15.99 8.88 -0.75
N PHE A 102 -15.23 9.86 -1.23
CA PHE A 102 -14.32 9.71 -2.35
C PHE A 102 -13.18 8.73 -2.03
N PHE A 103 -12.48 8.91 -0.91
CA PHE A 103 -11.39 8.00 -0.51
C PHE A 103 -11.89 6.57 -0.25
N ARG A 104 -13.07 6.43 0.37
CA ARG A 104 -13.69 5.11 0.55
C ARG A 104 -13.93 4.42 -0.80
N ASN A 105 -14.48 5.15 -1.78
CA ASN A 105 -14.75 4.58 -3.10
C ASN A 105 -13.46 4.27 -3.88
N ILE A 106 -12.37 5.03 -3.66
CA ILE A 106 -11.04 4.67 -4.18
C ILE A 106 -10.58 3.34 -3.60
N ASN A 107 -10.64 3.18 -2.27
CA ASN A 107 -10.22 1.95 -1.61
C ASN A 107 -11.05 0.76 -2.10
N LYS A 108 -12.37 0.92 -2.25
CA LYS A 108 -13.25 -0.11 -2.83
C LYS A 108 -12.77 -0.56 -4.21
N LEU A 109 -12.45 0.38 -5.10
CA LEU A 109 -11.93 0.06 -6.44
C LEU A 109 -10.57 -0.64 -6.37
N GLN A 110 -9.67 -0.22 -5.48
CA GLN A 110 -8.36 -0.87 -5.29
C GLN A 110 -8.51 -2.32 -4.80
N ILE A 111 -9.38 -2.56 -3.82
CA ILE A 111 -9.69 -3.88 -3.29
C ILE A 111 -10.30 -4.75 -4.39
N PHE A 112 -11.29 -4.22 -5.12
CA PHE A 112 -11.96 -4.92 -6.21
C PHE A 112 -10.97 -5.38 -7.28
N CYS A 113 -9.99 -4.54 -7.65
CA CYS A 113 -8.91 -4.89 -8.56
C CYS A 113 -7.98 -6.02 -8.07
N ASN A 114 -7.99 -6.33 -6.77
CA ASN A 114 -7.29 -7.50 -6.23
C ASN A 114 -8.19 -8.72 -6.26
N HIS A 115 -9.40 -8.62 -5.72
CA HIS A 115 -10.41 -9.66 -5.79
C HIS A 115 -11.80 -9.12 -5.43
N HIS A 116 -12.83 -9.52 -6.17
CA HIS A 116 -14.22 -9.08 -5.93
C HIS A 116 -14.77 -9.56 -4.57
N ILE A 117 -14.49 -10.79 -4.15
CA ILE A 117 -14.92 -11.31 -2.83
C ILE A 117 -14.41 -10.47 -1.66
N ILE A 118 -13.17 -9.98 -1.74
CA ILE A 118 -12.58 -9.21 -0.63
C ILE A 118 -13.38 -7.92 -0.41
N LEU A 119 -13.91 -7.33 -1.48
CA LEU A 119 -14.77 -6.16 -1.36
C LEU A 119 -15.98 -6.45 -0.47
N ASN A 120 -16.66 -7.58 -0.67
CA ASN A 120 -17.85 -7.94 0.12
C ASN A 120 -17.50 -8.09 1.60
N THR A 121 -16.40 -8.78 1.91
CA THR A 121 -15.96 -8.97 3.31
C THR A 121 -15.56 -7.67 4.02
N ILE A 122 -15.01 -6.70 3.30
CA ILE A 122 -14.59 -5.41 3.87
C ILE A 122 -15.77 -4.45 4.01
N VAL A 123 -16.70 -4.45 3.05
CA VAL A 123 -17.93 -3.64 3.12
C VAL A 123 -18.78 -4.05 4.33
N ASP A 124 -18.87 -5.35 4.62
CA ASP A 124 -19.59 -5.85 5.79
C ASP A 124 -18.93 -5.43 7.11
N ALA A 125 -17.59 -5.43 7.17
CA ALA A 125 -16.84 -4.97 8.35
C ALA A 125 -16.96 -3.45 8.58
N ASP A 126 -16.89 -2.63 7.52
CA ASP A 126 -17.08 -1.17 7.62
C ASP A 126 -18.52 -0.79 8.03
N LEU A 127 -19.52 -1.62 7.68
CA LEU A 127 -20.91 -1.42 8.09
C LEU A 127 -21.16 -1.76 9.58
N GLU A 128 -20.39 -2.69 10.13
CA GLU A 128 -20.43 -3.05 11.56
C GLU A 128 -19.77 -1.95 12.42
N ASP A 129 -18.64 -1.37 11.98
CA ASP A 129 -17.94 -0.31 12.74
C ASP A 129 -18.74 1.01 12.85
N HIS A 130 -19.67 1.26 11.90
CA HIS A 130 -20.57 2.41 11.96
C HIS A 130 -21.88 2.16 12.72
N LYS A 131 -22.18 0.91 13.06
CA LYS A 131 -23.26 0.55 14.00
C LYS A 131 -22.62 0.37 15.37
N GLY A 132 -22.48 1.48 16.09
CA GLY A 132 -21.74 1.60 17.34
C GLY A 132 -21.62 0.32 18.18
N ARG A 133 -20.36 -0.04 18.50
CA ARG A 133 -19.93 -1.02 19.50
C ARG A 133 -21.04 -1.45 20.46
N SER A 134 -21.77 -2.49 20.08
CA SER A 134 -22.47 -3.34 21.01
C SER A 134 -21.43 -4.33 21.54
N THR A 135 -20.94 -4.08 22.75
CA THR A 135 -20.22 -5.06 23.57
C THR A 135 -21.10 -6.30 23.75
N GLN A 136 -20.93 -7.28 22.86
CA GLN A 136 -21.13 -8.67 23.20
C GLN A 136 -19.86 -9.41 22.82
N ASP A 137 -19.22 -9.98 23.84
CA ASP A 137 -18.20 -11.01 23.72
C ASP A 137 -18.74 -12.14 22.84
N ASN A 138 -18.47 -12.07 21.56
CA ASN A 138 -18.60 -13.19 20.65
C ASN A 138 -17.30 -13.24 19.87
N SER A 139 -16.56 -14.33 20.05
CA SER A 139 -15.46 -14.72 19.19
C SER A 139 -15.94 -14.59 17.74
N SER A 140 -15.54 -13.51 17.07
CA SER A 140 -15.80 -13.28 15.66
C SER A 140 -14.90 -14.21 14.86
N THR A 141 -15.25 -15.49 14.90
CA THR A 141 -14.84 -16.45 13.91
C THR A 141 -15.53 -15.99 12.63
N ILE A 142 -14.89 -15.06 11.93
CA ILE A 142 -15.22 -14.74 10.55
C ILE A 142 -15.34 -16.10 9.87
N PRO A 143 -16.50 -16.46 9.28
CA PRO A 143 -16.60 -17.73 8.59
C PRO A 143 -15.46 -17.76 7.59
N GLN A 144 -14.55 -18.72 7.72
CA GLN A 144 -13.66 -19.07 6.63
C GLN A 144 -14.59 -19.58 5.53
N ALA A 145 -15.12 -18.66 4.72
CA ALA A 145 -15.80 -19.01 3.51
C ALA A 145 -14.76 -19.75 2.68
N ILE A 146 -14.91 -21.07 2.58
CA ILE A 146 -14.11 -21.88 1.68
C ILE A 146 -14.50 -21.40 0.28
N VAL A 147 -13.71 -20.48 -0.26
CA VAL A 147 -13.89 -19.98 -1.61
C VAL A 147 -13.39 -21.07 -2.54
N ASP A 148 -14.24 -21.49 -3.48
CA ASP A 148 -13.86 -22.44 -4.49
C ASP A 148 -12.79 -21.86 -5.44
N VAL A 149 -11.98 -22.75 -6.01
CA VAL A 149 -10.86 -22.34 -6.87
C VAL A 149 -11.37 -21.56 -8.09
N GLU A 150 -12.52 -21.92 -8.65
CA GLU A 150 -13.07 -21.23 -9.83
C GLU A 150 -13.38 -19.77 -9.53
N THR A 151 -13.97 -19.50 -8.36
CA THR A 151 -14.25 -18.13 -7.92
C THR A 151 -12.97 -17.33 -7.64
N CYS A 152 -11.93 -17.95 -7.07
CA CYS A 152 -10.61 -17.32 -6.93
C CYS A 152 -9.98 -16.96 -8.29
N MET A 153 -10.17 -17.83 -9.29
CA MET A 153 -9.62 -17.67 -10.64
C MET A 153 -10.29 -16.56 -11.46
N ILE A 154 -11.41 -15.99 -10.99
CA ILE A 154 -12.03 -14.81 -11.59
C ILE A 154 -11.06 -13.62 -11.57
N SER A 155 -10.24 -13.50 -10.53
CA SER A 155 -9.19 -12.47 -10.46
C SER A 155 -8.01 -12.81 -11.35
N SER A 156 -7.75 -11.95 -12.33
CA SER A 156 -6.58 -12.05 -13.20
C SER A 156 -5.26 -12.08 -12.44
N LYS A 157 -5.18 -11.42 -11.27
CA LYS A 157 -3.98 -11.43 -10.42
C LYS A 157 -3.75 -12.79 -9.78
N ILE A 158 -4.79 -13.39 -9.21
CA ILE A 158 -4.70 -14.73 -8.58
C ILE A 158 -4.41 -15.78 -9.65
N ALA A 159 -5.16 -15.75 -10.76
CA ALA A 159 -4.96 -16.69 -11.86
C ALA A 159 -3.52 -16.65 -12.41
N HIS A 160 -2.97 -15.45 -12.57
CA HIS A 160 -1.59 -15.28 -13.03
C HIS A 160 -0.55 -15.73 -11.99
N LEU A 161 -0.79 -15.43 -10.71
CA LEU A 161 0.06 -15.85 -9.61
C LEU A 161 0.13 -17.38 -9.50
N LEU A 162 -1.02 -18.07 -9.57
CA LEU A 162 -1.08 -19.54 -9.57
C LEU A 162 -0.33 -20.13 -10.77
N LYS A 163 -0.50 -19.54 -11.97
CA LYS A 163 0.25 -19.95 -13.17
C LYS A 163 1.77 -19.79 -12.98
N ARG A 164 2.22 -18.72 -12.34
CA ARG A 164 3.64 -18.50 -11.99
C ARG A 164 4.14 -19.53 -10.98
N CYS A 165 3.37 -19.84 -9.95
CA CYS A 165 3.70 -20.88 -8.98
C CYS A 165 3.87 -22.25 -9.64
N LEU A 166 2.95 -22.62 -10.53
CA LEU A 166 3.00 -23.88 -11.27
C LEU A 166 4.22 -23.95 -12.19
N LYS A 167 4.51 -22.87 -12.93
CA LYS A 167 5.72 -22.80 -13.77
C LYS A 167 7.01 -22.93 -12.96
N ASN A 168 7.07 -22.31 -11.79
CA ASN A 168 8.24 -22.41 -10.92
C ASN A 168 8.43 -23.83 -10.35
N LYS A 169 7.34 -24.55 -10.03
CA LYS A 169 7.43 -25.97 -9.63
C LYS A 169 8.00 -26.87 -10.74
N GLN A 170 7.75 -26.51 -12.01
CA GLN A 170 8.23 -27.26 -13.18
C GLN A 170 9.63 -26.82 -13.66
N SER A 171 10.22 -25.79 -13.05
CA SER A 171 11.50 -25.24 -13.49
C SER A 171 12.67 -26.13 -13.06
N ASN A 172 13.57 -26.42 -14.01
CA ASN A 172 14.78 -27.22 -13.78
C ASN A 172 15.88 -26.50 -12.96
N PHE A 173 15.68 -25.24 -12.54
CA PHE A 173 16.69 -24.42 -11.86
C PHE A 173 16.75 -24.61 -10.33
N GLY A 174 16.23 -25.72 -9.81
CA GLY A 174 16.17 -25.99 -8.37
C GLY A 174 14.98 -25.29 -7.68
N PRO A 175 14.80 -25.51 -6.36
CA PRO A 175 13.64 -25.02 -5.64
C PRO A 175 13.71 -23.51 -5.39
N THR A 176 13.05 -22.73 -6.25
CA THR A 176 12.85 -21.29 -6.03
C THR A 176 11.75 -21.05 -4.99
N LYS A 177 12.11 -20.45 -3.85
CA LYS A 177 11.13 -19.99 -2.85
C LYS A 177 10.49 -18.68 -3.32
N LEU A 178 9.16 -18.61 -3.22
CA LEU A 178 8.39 -17.41 -3.52
C LEU A 178 7.93 -16.75 -2.22
N VAL A 179 7.96 -15.42 -2.19
CA VAL A 179 7.41 -14.60 -1.10
C VAL A 179 6.32 -13.72 -1.69
N PHE A 180 5.11 -13.82 -1.13
CA PHE A 180 3.97 -13.00 -1.54
C PHE A 180 3.79 -11.85 -0.55
N TYR A 181 3.59 -10.65 -1.09
CA TYR A 181 3.33 -9.46 -0.33
C TYR A 181 1.99 -8.87 -0.74
N THR A 182 1.14 -8.57 0.24
CA THR A 182 -0.15 -7.92 0.06
C THR A 182 -0.38 -6.95 1.21
N GLN A 183 -1.13 -5.88 0.95
CA GLN A 183 -1.56 -4.92 1.97
C GLN A 183 -2.83 -5.38 2.70
N TRP A 184 -3.57 -6.35 2.13
CA TRP A 184 -4.87 -6.78 2.63
C TRP A 184 -4.76 -8.17 3.24
N THR A 185 -4.99 -8.30 4.54
CA THR A 185 -4.89 -9.58 5.27
C THR A 185 -5.90 -10.59 4.77
N GLN A 186 -7.11 -10.16 4.39
CA GLN A 186 -8.13 -11.04 3.80
C GLN A 186 -7.67 -11.70 2.51
N PHE A 187 -6.75 -11.08 1.76
CA PHE A 187 -6.17 -11.68 0.56
C PHE A 187 -5.29 -12.90 0.88
N LEU A 188 -4.70 -12.99 2.07
CA LEU A 188 -3.88 -14.14 2.47
C LEU A 188 -4.73 -15.38 2.82
N ASN A 189 -6.03 -15.17 3.09
CA ASN A 189 -6.97 -16.25 3.35
C ASN A 189 -7.51 -16.89 2.05
N LEU A 190 -7.37 -16.21 0.91
CA LEU A 190 -7.72 -16.72 -0.42
C LEU A 190 -6.58 -17.59 -0.99
#